data_AF-A0A964R9C1-F1
#
_entry.id   AF-A0A964R9C1-F1
#
_cell.length_a   1.000
_cell.length_b   1.000
_cell.length_c   1.000
_cell.angle_alpha   90.00
_cell.angle_beta   90.00
_cell.angle_gamma   90.00
#
_symmetry.space_group_name_H-M   'P 1'
#
loop_
_entity.id
_entity.type
_entity.pdbx_description
1 polymer ?
#
loop_
_entity_poly.entity_id
_entity_poly.type
_entity_poly.pdbx_seq_one_letter_code
_entity_poly.pdbx_strand_id
1 'polypeptide(L)' 'MKPSSILLIAGEPSGDQLAAELVRALRRRTGPLEPQFFGAGGPAMAGAGVEILCDLTAHSVIGPADALRQLG' A
#
# COMPACT_ATOMS: atom_id res chain seq x y z
N MET A 1 -9.54 12.12 -21.49
CA MET A 1 -8.19 12.07 -20.89
C MET A 1 -7.94 10.64 -20.43
N LYS A 2 -6.74 10.10 -20.61
CA LYS A 2 -6.41 8.75 -20.13
C LYS A 2 -6.27 8.82 -18.60
N PRO A 3 -6.91 7.94 -17.81
CA PRO A 3 -6.73 7.95 -16.37
C PRO A 3 -5.26 7.69 -16.04
N SER A 4 -4.70 8.52 -15.16
CA SER A 4 -3.31 8.38 -14.70
C SER A 4 -3.16 7.08 -13.90
N SER A 5 -1.98 6.47 -13.86
CA SER A 5 -1.73 5.30 -13.01
C SER A 5 -0.81 5.69 -11.87
N ILE A 6 -1.11 5.24 -10.64
CA ILE A 6 -0.35 5.52 -9.43
C ILE A 6 0.12 4.20 -8.82
N LEU A 7 1.44 4.07 -8.66
CA LEU A 7 2.08 2.97 -7.94
C LEU A 7 2.18 3.32 -6.44
N LEU A 8 1.72 2.43 -5.57
CA LEU A 8 1.88 2.53 -4.11
C LEU A 8 2.73 1.37 -3.57
N ILE A 9 3.65 1.67 -2.64
CA ILE A 9 4.48 0.66 -1.97
C ILE A 9 4.38 0.87 -0.45
N ALA A 10 3.92 -0.15 0.27
CA ALA A 10 3.88 -0.22 1.72
C ALA A 10 4.57 -1.49 2.22
N GLY A 11 5.68 -1.35 2.94
CA GLY A 11 6.48 -2.47 3.45
C GLY A 11 6.08 -2.98 4.84
N GLU A 12 5.18 -2.27 5.53
CA GLU A 12 4.75 -2.58 6.90
C GLU A 12 3.24 -2.33 7.05
N PRO A 13 2.55 -3.00 8.00
CA PRO A 13 1.10 -2.84 8.18
C PRO A 13 0.65 -1.40 8.45
N SER A 14 1.47 -0.58 9.12
CA SER A 14 1.18 0.84 9.35
C SER A 14 1.17 1.64 8.04
N GLY A 15 2.15 1.39 7.16
CA GLY A 15 2.21 1.98 5.83
C GLY A 15 1.03 1.56 4.94
N ASP A 16 0.58 0.32 5.07
CA ASP A 16 -0.57 -0.23 4.34
C ASP A 16 -1.87 0.53 4.70
N GLN A 17 -2.10 0.78 5.98
CA GLN A 17 -3.25 1.58 6.44
C GLN A 17 -3.19 3.01 5.90
N LEU A 18 -2.02 3.67 5.99
CA LEU A 18 -1.85 5.04 5.50
C LEU A 18 -2.05 5.13 3.98
N ALA A 19 -1.52 4.17 3.23
CA ALA A 19 -1.70 4.08 1.78
C ALA A 19 -3.17 3.86 1.40
N ALA A 20 -3.90 3.02 2.15
CA ALA A 20 -5.32 2.81 1.97
C ALA A 20 -6.14 4.09 2.20
N GLU A 21 -5.82 4.86 3.25
CA GLU A 21 -6.46 6.16 3.52
C GLU A 21 -6.18 7.18 2.42
N LEU A 22 -4.93 7.25 1.93
CA LEU A 22 -4.54 8.10 0.82
C LEU A 22 -5.33 7.78 -0.44
N VAL A 23 -5.46 6.50 -0.81
CA VAL A 23 -6.23 6.06 -1.97
C VAL A 23 -7.68 6.49 -1.84
N ARG A 24 -8.32 6.25 -0.68
CA ARG A 24 -9.70 6.69 -0.43
C ARG A 24 -9.86 8.21 -0.56
N ALA A 25 -8.89 8.98 -0.07
CA ALA A 25 -8.91 10.44 -0.19
C ALA A 25 -8.74 10.92 -1.64
N LEU A 26 -7.84 10.29 -2.41
CA LEU A 26 -7.63 10.60 -3.82
C LEU A 26 -8.86 10.28 -4.66
N ARG A 27 -9.51 9.12 -4.43
CA ARG A 27 -10.77 8.75 -5.09
C ARG A 27 -11.85 9.79 -4.87
N ARG A 28 -12.05 10.22 -3.61
CA ARG A 28 -13.02 11.29 -3.26
C ARG A 28 -12.75 12.61 -3.98
N ARG A 29 -11.47 12.95 -4.21
CA ARG A 29 -11.07 14.22 -4.84
C ARG A 29 -11.09 14.17 -6.37
N THR A 30 -10.84 13.01 -6.96
CA THR A 30 -10.65 12.86 -8.42
C THR A 30 -11.92 12.44 -9.16
N GLY A 31 -12.85 11.76 -8.47
CA GLY A 31 -14.16 11.42 -9.03
C GLY A 31 -14.04 10.69 -10.37
N PRO A 32 -14.68 11.16 -11.47
CA PRO A 32 -14.61 10.52 -12.77
C PRO A 32 -13.21 10.46 -13.41
N LEU A 33 -12.26 11.26 -12.91
CA LEU A 33 -10.86 11.28 -13.37
C LEU A 33 -9.97 10.42 -12.47
N GLU A 34 -10.55 9.42 -11.80
CA GLU A 34 -9.84 8.56 -10.87
C GLU A 34 -8.64 7.86 -11.53
N PRO A 35 -7.44 7.95 -10.92
CA PRO A 35 -6.32 7.17 -11.38
C PRO A 35 -6.48 5.68 -11.06
N GLN A 36 -5.84 4.82 -11.85
CA GLN A 36 -5.69 3.41 -11.51
C GLN A 36 -4.64 3.26 -10.42
N PHE A 37 -4.96 2.49 -9.37
CA PHE A 37 -4.05 2.24 -8.25
C PHE A 37 -3.56 0.80 -8.28
N PHE A 38 -2.24 0.63 -8.21
CA PHE A 38 -1.59 -0.68 -8.17
C PHE A 38 -0.32 -0.61 -7.31
N GLY A 39 0.22 -1.75 -6.89
CA GLY A 39 1.54 -1.81 -6.28
C GLY A 39 1.71 -2.92 -5.26
N ALA A 40 2.53 -2.67 -4.24
CA ALA A 40 2.92 -3.69 -3.27
C ALA A 40 2.55 -3.23 -1.85
N GLY A 41 1.83 -4.05 -1.10
CA GLY A 41 1.21 -3.62 0.15
C GLY A 41 0.37 -4.73 0.75
N GLY A 42 -0.52 -4.38 1.67
CA GLY A 42 -1.25 -5.34 2.46
C GLY A 42 -2.77 -5.32 2.24
N PRO A 43 -3.50 -6.00 3.15
CA PRO A 43 -4.96 -6.11 3.07
C PRO A 43 -5.70 -4.77 3.09
N ALA A 44 -5.15 -3.72 3.73
CA ALA A 44 -5.81 -2.42 3.78
C ALA A 44 -5.80 -1.72 2.42
N MET A 45 -4.65 -1.72 1.72
CA MET A 45 -4.56 -1.21 0.35
C MET A 45 -5.46 -2.00 -0.60
N ALA A 46 -5.49 -3.34 -0.49
CA ALA A 46 -6.41 -4.16 -1.26
C ALA A 46 -7.88 -3.76 -1.00
N GLY A 47 -8.25 -3.56 0.27
CA GLY A 47 -9.58 -3.09 0.66
C GLY A 47 -9.91 -1.65 0.26
N ALA A 48 -8.91 -0.84 -0.13
CA ALA A 48 -9.09 0.49 -0.72
C ALA A 48 -9.19 0.46 -2.25
N GLY A 49 -9.13 -0.72 -2.87
CA GLY A 49 -9.21 -0.91 -4.32
C GLY A 49 -7.88 -0.65 -5.03
N VAL A 50 -6.75 -0.93 -4.37
CA VAL A 50 -5.44 -1.02 -5.00
C VAL A 50 -5.24 -2.45 -5.53
N GLU A 51 -4.78 -2.60 -6.76
CA GLU A 51 -4.31 -3.88 -7.27
C GLU A 51 -2.99 -4.25 -6.61
N ILE A 52 -2.99 -5.28 -5.77
CA ILE A 52 -1.79 -5.74 -5.08
C ILE A 52 -1.04 -6.74 -5.96
N LEU A 53 0.14 -6.32 -6.43
CA LEU A 53 1.08 -7.11 -7.20
C LEU A 53 1.98 -7.98 -6.32
N CYS A 54 2.22 -7.57 -5.07
CA CYS A 54 3.04 -8.29 -4.10
C CYS A 54 2.62 -7.93 -2.67
N ASP A 55 2.39 -8.93 -1.81
CA ASP A 55 2.12 -8.70 -0.39
C ASP A 55 3.43 -8.58 0.40
N LEU A 56 3.80 -7.33 0.70
CA LEU A 56 4.99 -7.01 1.49
C LEU A 56 4.69 -7.00 3.00
N THR A 57 3.42 -7.01 3.39
CA THR A 57 3.00 -6.96 4.80
C THR A 57 2.88 -8.33 5.45
N ALA A 58 2.66 -9.37 4.64
CA ALA A 58 2.62 -10.76 5.10
C ALA A 58 3.96 -11.25 5.68
N HIS A 59 5.08 -10.63 5.28
CA HIS A 59 6.42 -10.96 5.75
C HIS A 59 7.02 -9.95 6.75
N SER A 60 6.21 -9.08 7.37
CA SER A 60 6.67 -8.15 8.43
C SER A 60 7.14 -8.83 9.73
N VAL A 61 7.44 -10.12 9.70
CA VAL A 61 8.25 -10.82 10.71
C VAL A 61 9.76 -10.49 10.58
N ILE A 62 10.13 -9.47 9.80
CA ILE A 62 11.48 -8.91 9.81
C ILE A 62 11.38 -7.40 10.00
N GLY A 63 10.76 -6.98 11.11
CA GLY A 63 10.91 -5.61 11.59
C GLY A 63 12.35 -5.35 12.08
N PRO A 64 12.75 -4.09 12.28
CA PRO A 64 14.06 -3.74 12.86
C PRO A 64 14.34 -4.44 14.22
N ALA A 65 13.30 -4.91 14.92
CA ALA A 65 13.42 -5.71 16.13
C ALA A 65 14.08 -7.09 15.92
N ASP A 66 13.89 -7.73 14.75
CA ASP A 66 14.53 -9.02 14.44
C ASP A 66 15.90 -8.84 13.78
N ALA A 67 16.14 -7.73 13.07
CA ALA A 67 17.49 -7.35 12.63
C ALA A 67 18.45 -7.16 13.83
N LEU A 68 17.95 -6.67 14.96
CA LEU A 68 18.68 -6.59 16.24
C LEU A 68 18.90 -7.97 16.90
N ARG A 69 18.01 -8.94 16.67
CA ARG A 69 18.16 -10.31 17.20
C ARG A 69 19.16 -11.17 16.44
N GLN A 70 19.45 -10.86 15.17
CA GLN A 70 20.50 -11.53 14.39
C GLN A 70 21.92 -10.98 14.64
N LEU A 71 22.06 -9.95 15.47
CA LEU A 71 23.37 -9.42 15.93
C LEU A 71 23.78 -9.94 17.32
N GLY A 72 23.10 -10.98 17.82
CA GLY A 72 23.46 -11.71 19.04
C GLY A 72 24.33 -12.93 18.75
#